data_AF-A0A7H9BKN3-F1
#
_entry.id   AF-A0A7H9BKN3-F1
#
_cell.length_a   1.000
_cell.length_b   1.000
_cell.length_c   1.000
_cell.angle_alpha   90.00
_cell.angle_beta   90.00
_cell.angle_gamma   90.00
#
_symmetry.space_group_name_H-M   'P 1'
#
loop_
_entity.id
_entity.type
_entity.pdbx_description
1 polymer ?
#
loop_
_entity_poly.entity_id
_entity_poly.type
_entity_poly.pdbx_seq_one_letter_code
_entity_poly.pdbx_strand_id
1 'polypeptide(L)'
;MATFLISPDIDAAALGLNAEEAAVYRQLCSRRQCTSTELIKQCRIQNPHALIEAINVRLKEANSEWLILCSVTRAPLSGPTQSMRTPVGYYRLRRNAPFQALS
;
A
#
# COMPACT_ATOMS: atom_id res chain seq x y z
N MET A 1 -19.98 -3.83 -9.66
CA MET A 1 -18.71 -3.06 -9.60
C MET A 1 -17.62 -3.97 -10.14
N ALA A 2 -16.94 -3.60 -11.23
CA ALA A 2 -15.88 -4.41 -11.79
C ALA A 2 -14.68 -4.42 -10.83
N THR A 3 -14.39 -5.58 -10.24
CA THR A 3 -13.15 -5.78 -9.47
C THR A 3 -12.01 -5.78 -10.46
N PHE A 4 -11.28 -4.67 -10.55
CA PHE A 4 -10.04 -4.60 -11.31
C PHE A 4 -8.99 -5.42 -10.55
N LEU A 5 -8.94 -6.73 -10.84
CA LEU A 5 -7.88 -7.59 -10.36
C LEU A 5 -6.60 -7.17 -11.07
N ILE A 6 -5.72 -6.49 -10.35
CA ILE A 6 -4.33 -6.40 -10.77
C ILE A 6 -3.76 -7.78 -10.52
N SER A 7 -3.24 -8.41 -11.57
CA SER A 7 -2.35 -9.56 -11.44
C SER A 7 -0.96 -9.00 -11.17
N PRO A 8 -0.52 -8.85 -9.90
CA PRO A 8 0.88 -8.59 -9.65
C PRO A 8 1.70 -9.72 -10.27
N ASP A 9 2.92 -9.41 -10.67
CA ASP A 9 3.84 -10.39 -11.26
C ASP A 9 4.24 -11.49 -10.27
N ILE A 10 4.04 -11.23 -8.96
CA ILE A 10 4.45 -12.12 -7.88
C ILE A 10 3.30 -12.29 -6.89
N ASP A 11 2.94 -13.54 -6.61
CA ASP A 11 1.97 -13.90 -5.59
C ASP A 11 2.49 -13.59 -4.17
N ALA A 12 1.57 -13.25 -3.27
CA ALA A 12 1.90 -13.02 -1.85
C ALA A 12 2.64 -14.20 -1.20
N ALA A 13 2.31 -15.43 -1.64
CA ALA A 13 2.96 -16.66 -1.18
C ALA A 13 4.40 -16.79 -1.70
N ALA A 14 4.67 -16.35 -2.94
CA ALA A 14 6.01 -16.38 -3.52
C ALA A 14 6.93 -15.31 -2.90
N LEU A 15 6.37 -14.21 -2.40
CA LEU A 15 7.10 -13.16 -1.67
C LEU A 15 7.45 -13.53 -0.22
N GLY A 16 6.97 -14.68 0.28
CA GLY A 16 7.18 -15.08 1.68
C GLY A 16 6.56 -14.11 2.68
N LEU A 17 5.43 -13.48 2.33
CA LEU A 17 4.74 -12.52 3.20
C LEU A 17 4.05 -13.23 4.37
N ASN A 18 4.10 -12.63 5.56
CA ASN A 18 3.33 -13.08 6.71
C ASN A 18 1.81 -12.93 6.45
N ALA A 19 0.97 -13.55 7.30
CA ALA A 19 -0.48 -13.53 7.12
C ALA A 19 -1.07 -12.09 7.04
N GLU A 20 -0.55 -11.17 7.84
CA GLU A 20 -0.95 -9.76 7.83
C GLU A 20 -0.48 -9.04 6.55
N GLU A 21 0.79 -9.22 6.18
CA GLU A 21 1.37 -8.64 4.96
C GLU A 21 0.64 -9.14 3.71
N ALA A 22 0.35 -10.44 3.65
CA ALA A 22 -0.39 -11.06 2.57
C ALA A 22 -1.83 -10.57 2.48
N ALA A 23 -2.47 -10.23 3.61
CA ALA A 23 -3.80 -9.62 3.61
C ALA A 23 -3.77 -8.19 3.03
N VAL A 24 -2.81 -7.37 3.45
CA VAL A 24 -2.60 -6.01 2.91
C VAL A 24 -2.28 -6.05 1.42
N TYR A 25 -1.36 -6.91 1.02
CA TYR A 25 -0.93 -7.03 -0.36
C TYR A 25 -2.08 -7.45 -1.27
N ARG A 26 -2.87 -8.45 -0.88
CA ARG A 26 -4.08 -8.86 -1.62
C ARG A 26 -5.10 -7.72 -1.72
N GLN A 27 -5.30 -6.98 -0.63
CA GLN A 27 -6.21 -5.84 -0.63
C GLN A 27 -5.75 -4.73 -1.57
N LEU A 28 -4.44 -4.44 -1.61
CA LEU A 28 -3.84 -3.50 -2.55
C LEU A 28 -3.86 -3.99 -3.99
N CYS A 29 -3.73 -5.29 -4.24
CA CYS A 29 -3.88 -5.86 -5.59
C CYS A 29 -5.33 -5.78 -6.08
N SER A 30 -6.31 -5.90 -5.19
CA SER A 30 -7.73 -5.79 -5.52
C SER A 30 -8.21 -4.34 -5.70
N ARG A 31 -7.75 -3.42 -4.84
CA ARG A 31 -8.24 -2.03 -4.82
C ARG A 31 -7.30 -1.02 -5.48
N ARG A 32 -6.06 -1.41 -5.77
CA ARG A 32 -4.93 -0.56 -6.24
C ARG A 32 -4.49 0.53 -5.27
N GLN A 33 -5.37 0.99 -4.39
CA GLN A 33 -5.15 2.02 -3.39
C GLN A 33 -5.93 1.71 -2.11
N CYS A 34 -5.36 2.02 -0.96
CA CYS A 34 -5.96 1.87 0.36
C CYS A 34 -5.45 2.97 1.30
N THR A 35 -6.25 3.33 2.29
CA THR A 35 -5.83 4.25 3.36
C THR A 35 -5.37 3.48 4.60
N SER A 36 -4.56 4.12 5.45
CA SER A 36 -4.12 3.55 6.73
C SER A 36 -5.30 3.16 7.61
N THR A 37 -6.36 3.96 7.63
CA THR A 37 -7.59 3.68 8.38
C THR A 37 -8.34 2.47 7.83
N GLU A 38 -8.39 2.28 6.50
CA GLU A 38 -8.96 1.07 5.90
C GLU A 38 -8.14 -0.18 6.20
N LEU A 39 -6.80 -0.10 6.15
CA LEU A 39 -5.93 -1.22 6.49
C LEU A 39 -6.06 -1.61 7.97
N ILE A 40 -6.11 -0.62 8.88
CA ILE A 40 -6.34 -0.86 10.31
C ILE A 40 -7.71 -1.52 10.54
N LYS A 41 -8.78 -1.03 9.90
CA LYS A 41 -10.14 -1.55 10.09
C LYS A 41 -10.38 -2.91 9.45
N GLN A 42 -9.91 -3.11 8.22
CA GLN A 42 -10.19 -4.33 7.44
C GLN A 42 -9.18 -5.43 7.72
N CYS A 43 -7.90 -5.10 7.88
CA CYS A 43 -6.84 -6.08 8.13
C CYS A 43 -6.43 -6.18 9.61
N ARG A 44 -7.04 -5.40 10.52
CA ARG A 44 -6.74 -5.37 11.98
C ARG A 44 -5.29 -5.07 12.33
N ILE A 45 -4.65 -4.26 11.51
CA ILE A 45 -3.23 -3.91 11.63
C ILE A 45 -3.05 -2.76 12.59
N GLN A 46 -2.01 -2.81 13.43
CA GLN A 46 -1.65 -1.70 14.30
C GLN A 46 -0.81 -0.64 13.58
N ASN A 47 0.18 -1.06 12.79
CA ASN A 47 1.13 -0.17 12.09
C ASN A 47 1.15 -0.45 10.58
N PRO A 48 0.21 0.12 9.80
CA PRO A 48 0.15 -0.13 8.36
C PRO A 48 1.39 0.36 7.63
N HIS A 49 2.03 1.44 8.08
CA HIS A 49 3.22 1.96 7.43
C HIS A 49 4.40 0.98 7.48
N ALA A 50 4.68 0.42 8.67
CA ALA A 50 5.77 -0.54 8.85
C ALA A 50 5.57 -1.81 8.00
N LEU A 51 4.34 -2.33 7.93
CA LEU A 51 4.04 -3.49 7.08
C LEU A 51 4.23 -3.17 5.59
N ILE A 52 3.82 -1.98 5.15
CA ILE A 52 3.99 -1.59 3.75
C ILE A 52 5.47 -1.44 3.39
N GLU A 53 6.29 -0.90 4.29
CA GLU A 53 7.75 -0.87 4.10
C GLU A 53 8.34 -2.27 4.03
N ALA A 54 7.94 -3.19 4.91
CA ALA A 54 8.38 -4.58 4.88
C ALA A 54 7.99 -5.28 3.56
N ILE A 55 6.75 -5.11 3.10
CA ILE A 55 6.30 -5.62 1.79
C ILE A 55 7.13 -5.03 0.65
N ASN A 56 7.44 -3.73 0.69
CA ASN A 56 8.30 -3.09 -0.32
C ASN A 56 9.72 -3.65 -0.32
N VAL A 57 10.29 -3.96 0.85
CA VAL A 57 11.60 -4.63 0.94
C VAL A 57 11.53 -5.99 0.25
N ARG A 58 10.51 -6.80 0.56
CA ARG A 58 10.31 -8.12 -0.07
C ARG A 58 10.12 -8.02 -1.59
N LEU A 59 9.35 -7.05 -2.05
CA LEU A 59 9.15 -6.80 -3.47
C LEU A 59 10.46 -6.43 -4.18
N LYS A 60 11.33 -5.63 -3.53
CA LYS A 60 12.66 -5.30 -4.06
C LYS A 60 13.59 -6.51 -4.07
N GLU A 61 13.62 -7.30 -3.00
CA GLU A 61 14.41 -8.54 -2.91
C GLU A 61 14.01 -9.53 -4.01
N ALA A 62 12.71 -9.61 -4.30
CA ALA A 62 12.16 -10.46 -5.36
C ALA A 62 12.29 -9.85 -6.78
N ASN A 63 12.99 -8.71 -6.94
CA ASN A 63 13.10 -7.96 -8.20
C ASN A 63 11.75 -7.66 -8.87
N SER A 64 10.72 -7.44 -8.06
CA SER A 64 9.38 -7.14 -8.56
C SER A 64 9.35 -5.78 -9.26
N GLU A 65 8.68 -5.72 -10.40
CA GLU A 65 8.32 -4.46 -11.05
C GLU A 65 7.25 -3.68 -10.26
N TRP A 66 6.70 -4.23 -9.18
CA TRP A 66 5.65 -3.60 -8.39
C TRP A 66 6.19 -3.05 -7.07
N LEU A 67 5.80 -1.82 -6.74
CA LEU A 67 6.08 -1.19 -5.46
C LEU A 67 4.84 -0.49 -4.93
N ILE A 68 4.77 -0.35 -3.62
CA ILE A 68 3.71 0.36 -2.92
C ILE A 68 4.20 1.78 -2.60
N LEU A 69 3.62 2.77 -3.25
CA LEU A 69 3.84 4.17 -2.93
C LEU A 69 3.09 4.53 -1.65
N CYS A 70 3.82 5.11 -0.71
CA CYS A 70 3.28 5.68 0.51
C CYS A 70 3.22 7.20 0.35
N SER A 71 2.06 7.81 0.57
CA SER A 71 1.91 9.25 0.69
C SER A 71 1.18 9.55 1.97
N VAL A 72 1.82 10.29 2.87
CA VAL A 72 1.18 10.72 4.12
C VAL A 72 0.65 12.13 3.90
N THR A 73 -0.66 12.25 3.70
CA THR A 73 -1.32 13.56 3.66
C THR A 73 -1.83 13.86 5.06
N ARG A 74 -1.29 14.93 5.66
CA ARG A 74 -2.04 15.67 6.68
C ARG A 74 -3.24 16.25 5.92
N ALA A 75 -4.47 15.90 6.31
CA ALA A 75 -5.66 16.39 5.61
C ALA A 75 -5.59 17.93 5.47
N PRO A 76 -5.86 18.51 4.28
CA PRO A 76 -5.77 19.95 4.08
C PRO A 76 -6.82 20.69 4.93
N LEU A 77 -6.38 21.84 5.43
CA LEU A 77 -7.12 22.79 6.26
C LEU A 77 -8.43 23.22 5.59
N SER A 78 -9.56 22.76 6.10
CA SER A 78 -10.87 23.39 5.87
C SER A 78 -11.82 23.00 7.00
N GLY A 79 -11.65 23.60 8.18
CA GLY A 79 -12.57 23.44 9.29
C GLY A 79 -12.04 23.98 10.64
N PRO A 80 -12.87 24.63 11.47
CA PRO A 80 -12.44 25.36 12.67
C PRO A 80 -12.17 24.51 13.93
N THR A 81 -12.23 23.17 13.87
CA THR A 81 -12.07 22.31 15.06
C THR A 81 -10.71 21.62 15.05
N GLN A 82 -9.79 22.16 15.86
CA GLN A 82 -8.34 21.92 15.81
C GLN A 82 -7.84 20.72 16.66
N SER A 83 -8.72 19.92 17.25
CA SER A 83 -8.33 18.92 18.25
C SER A 83 -8.52 17.49 17.73
N MET A 84 -7.41 16.75 17.59
CA MET A 84 -7.32 15.32 17.29
C MET A 84 -7.77 14.85 15.90
N ARG A 85 -6.96 15.07 14.86
CA ARG A 85 -7.04 14.25 13.64
C ARG A 85 -5.73 13.54 13.35
N THR A 86 -5.77 12.22 13.49
CA THR A 86 -4.66 11.28 13.25
C THR A 86 -4.22 11.37 11.78
N PRO A 87 -2.91 11.39 11.48
CA PRO A 87 -2.43 11.38 10.10
C PRO A 87 -2.95 10.15 9.34
N VAL A 88 -3.44 10.36 8.12
CA VAL A 88 -3.90 9.27 7.24
C VAL A 88 -2.83 9.01 6.20
N GLY A 89 -2.29 7.79 6.20
CA GLY A 89 -1.41 7.30 5.14
C GLY A 89 -2.25 6.83 3.97
N TYR A 90 -1.86 7.20 2.76
CA TYR A 90 -2.41 6.68 1.51
C TYR A 90 -1.37 5.76 0.89
N TYR A 91 -1.79 4.54 0.58
CA TYR A 91 -0.96 3.49 0.01
C TYR A 91 -1.50 3.13 -1.37
N ARG A 92 -0.62 3.12 -2.38
CA ARG A 92 -1.01 2.81 -3.76
C ARG A 92 -0.03 1.83 -4.38
N LEU A 93 -0.55 0.71 -4.87
CA LEU A 93 0.22 -0.23 -5.65
C LEU A 93 0.46 0.34 -7.05
N ARG A 94 1.73 0.44 -7.45
CA ARG A 94 2.14 0.96 -8.75
C ARG A 94 3.25 0.10 -9.33
N ARG A 95 3.26 -0.08 -10.65
CA ARG A 95 4.45 -0.58 -11.33
C ARG A 95 5.54 0.48 -11.22
N ASN A 96 6.66 0.09 -10.63
CA ASN A 96 7.95 0.71 -10.82
C ASN A 96 8.37 0.47 -12.26
N ALA A 97 7.69 1.14 -13.21
CA ALA A 97 8.24 1.24 -14.54
C ALA A 97 9.66 1.80 -14.35
N PRO A 98 10.70 1.17 -14.93
CA PRO A 98 11.98 1.85 -15.01
C PRO A 98 11.65 3.21 -15.59
N PHE A 99 12.08 4.27 -14.92
CA PHE A 99 12.12 5.58 -15.53
C PHE A 99 13.00 5.37 -16.77
N GLN A 100 12.39 5.04 -17.91
CA GLN A 100 13.00 5.27 -19.20
C GLN A 100 13.17 6.77 -19.18
N ALA A 101 14.37 7.20 -18.79
CA ALA A 101 14.89 8.50 -19.11
C ALA A 101 14.56 8.66 -20.59
N LEU A 102 13.66 9.60 -20.87
CA LEU A 102 13.48 10.11 -22.21
C LEU A 102 14.85 10.66 -22.60
N SER A 103 15.59 9.85 -23.36
CA SER A 103 16.82 10.23 -24.05
C SER A 103 16.55 11.36 -25.02
#